data_AF-A0A1D5RMH5-F1
#
_entry.id   AF-A0A1D5RMH5-F1
#
_cell.length_a   1.000
_cell.length_b   1.000
_cell.length_c   1.000
_cell.angle_alpha   90.00
_cell.angle_beta   90.00
_cell.angle_gamma   90.00
#
_symmetry.space_group_name_H-M   'P 1'
#
loop_
_entity.id
_entity.type
_entity.pdbx_description
1 polymer ?
#
loop_
_entity_poly.entity_id
_entity_poly.type
_entity_poly.pdbx_seq_one_letter_code
_entity_poly.pdbx_strand_id
1 'polypeptide(L)'
;MATPVVTKTAWKLQEIVAHASNVSSLVLGKASGRLLATGGDDCRVNLWSINKPNCIMSLTGHTSPVESVRLNTPEELIVAGSQSGSIRVWDLEAAKTLGHQEERLCLPI
;
A
#
# COMPACT_ATOMS: atom_id res chain seq x y z
N MET A 1 7.83 22.46 -41.72
CA MET A 1 7.61 22.50 -40.25
C MET A 1 7.47 21.06 -39.78
N ALA A 2 8.47 20.54 -39.06
CA ALA A 2 8.45 19.17 -38.55
C ALA A 2 7.80 19.17 -37.16
N THR A 3 6.76 18.36 -36.96
CA THR A 3 6.16 18.14 -35.65
C THR A 3 7.08 17.24 -34.82
N PRO A 4 7.32 17.54 -33.53
CA PRO A 4 8.09 16.65 -32.68
C PRO A 4 7.28 15.39 -32.39
N VAL A 5 7.75 14.24 -32.91
CA VAL A 5 7.27 12.94 -32.46
C VAL A 5 7.85 12.73 -31.06
N VAL A 6 7.02 12.93 -30.04
CA VAL A 6 7.39 12.61 -28.65
C VAL A 6 7.35 11.09 -28.50
N THR A 7 8.47 10.43 -28.77
CA THR A 7 8.64 9.02 -28.48
C THR A 7 8.83 8.87 -26.98
N LYS A 8 7.78 8.53 -26.23
CA LYS A 8 7.90 8.17 -24.81
C LYS A 8 8.73 6.89 -24.69
N THR A 9 10.05 7.02 -24.57
CA THR A 9 10.97 5.93 -24.21
C THR A 9 11.20 5.94 -22.70
N ALA A 10 10.14 5.65 -21.95
CA ALA A 10 10.23 5.27 -20.54
C ALA A 10 8.96 4.48 -20.17
N TRP A 11 9.11 3.16 -20.02
CA TRP A 11 8.01 2.24 -19.66
C TRP A 11 7.79 2.14 -18.15
N LYS A 12 8.63 2.80 -17.34
CA LYS A 12 8.57 2.82 -15.88
C LYS A 12 7.86 4.10 -15.42
N LEU A 13 6.69 3.95 -14.82
CA LEU A 13 5.91 5.09 -14.33
C LEU A 13 6.46 5.62 -12.99
N GLN A 14 6.71 4.73 -12.04
CA GLN A 14 7.10 5.07 -10.67
C GLN A 14 7.85 3.90 -10.01
N GLU A 15 8.77 4.22 -9.10
CA GLU A 15 9.40 3.28 -8.17
C GLU A 15 9.18 3.77 -6.75
N ILE A 16 8.81 2.86 -5.86
CA ILE A 16 8.45 3.17 -4.48
C ILE A 16 9.18 2.18 -3.58
N VAL A 17 9.96 2.69 -2.63
CA VAL A 17 10.53 1.88 -1.55
C VAL A 17 9.41 1.64 -0.54
N ALA A 18 8.71 0.53 -0.69
CA ALA A 18 7.49 0.29 0.06
C ALA A 18 7.75 -0.21 1.50
N HIS A 19 8.82 -0.95 1.74
CA HIS A 19 9.10 -1.59 3.03
C HIS A 19 10.58 -1.43 3.40
N ALA A 20 10.90 -1.55 4.68
CA ALA A 20 12.29 -1.52 5.16
C ALA A 20 13.07 -2.81 4.85
N SER A 21 12.35 -3.85 4.43
CA SER A 21 12.87 -5.15 4.01
C SER A 21 12.16 -5.59 2.71
N ASN A 22 12.33 -6.84 2.31
CA ASN A 22 11.75 -7.38 1.09
C ASN A 22 10.22 -7.18 1.05
N VAL A 23 9.73 -6.86 -0.14
CA VAL A 23 8.30 -6.87 -0.46
C VAL A 23 7.95 -8.28 -0.91
N SER A 24 7.12 -8.96 -0.13
CA SER A 24 6.72 -10.35 -0.34
C SER A 24 5.38 -10.46 -1.07
N SER A 25 4.51 -9.45 -0.94
CA SER A 25 3.16 -9.48 -1.49
C SER A 25 2.66 -8.10 -1.91
N LEU A 26 1.80 -8.06 -2.92
CA LEU A 26 1.11 -6.84 -3.34
C LEU A 26 -0.28 -7.14 -3.90
N VAL A 27 -1.17 -6.16 -3.79
CA VAL A 27 -2.50 -6.19 -4.42
C VAL A 27 -2.92 -4.80 -4.87
N LEU A 28 -3.43 -4.72 -6.10
CA LEU A 28 -4.06 -3.53 -6.65
C LEU A 28 -5.57 -3.59 -6.45
N GLY A 29 -6.14 -2.48 -5.98
CA GLY A 29 -7.57 -2.28 -5.89
C GLY A 29 -8.23 -2.34 -7.27
N LYS A 30 -9.31 -3.11 -7.39
CA LYS A 30 -10.00 -3.37 -8.66
C LYS A 30 -11.03 -2.31 -9.02
N ALA A 31 -11.60 -1.62 -8.04
CA ALA A 31 -12.67 -0.66 -8.25
C ALA A 31 -12.12 0.71 -8.67
N SER A 32 -11.08 1.18 -7.97
CA SER A 32 -10.45 2.47 -8.27
C SER A 32 -9.23 2.34 -9.19
N GLY A 33 -8.56 1.17 -9.17
CA GLY A 33 -7.26 0.98 -9.83
C GLY A 33 -6.16 1.87 -9.25
N ARG A 34 -6.41 2.57 -8.15
CA ARG A 34 -5.56 3.63 -7.59
C ARG A 34 -5.07 3.30 -6.19
N LEU A 35 -5.65 2.29 -5.54
CA LEU A 35 -5.23 1.78 -4.25
C LEU A 35 -4.26 0.61 -4.46
N LEU A 36 -3.11 0.66 -3.82
CA LEU A 36 -2.13 -0.43 -3.80
C LEU A 36 -1.86 -0.78 -2.34
N ALA A 37 -1.99 -2.06 -1.98
CA ALA A 37 -1.53 -2.56 -0.70
C ALA A 37 -0.33 -3.49 -0.91
N THR A 38 0.68 -3.37 -0.05
CA THR A 38 1.90 -4.17 -0.09
C THR A 38 2.14 -4.80 1.28
N GLY A 39 2.62 -6.04 1.31
CA GLY A 39 3.10 -6.73 2.50
C GLY A 39 4.60 -6.97 2.39
N GLY A 40 5.28 -6.99 3.54
CA GLY A 40 6.72 -7.19 3.57
C GLY A 40 7.22 -7.95 4.80
N ASP A 41 8.51 -8.27 4.74
CA ASP A 41 9.26 -8.96 5.80
C ASP A 41 9.45 -8.09 7.05
N ASP A 42 9.24 -6.78 6.93
CA ASP A 42 9.18 -5.84 8.06
C ASP A 42 7.89 -5.97 8.89
N CYS A 43 7.09 -7.01 8.63
CA CYS A 43 5.86 -7.37 9.35
C CYS A 43 4.75 -6.31 9.20
N ARG A 44 4.81 -5.48 8.16
CA ARG A 44 3.83 -4.41 7.91
C ARG A 44 3.03 -4.67 6.63
N VAL A 45 1.85 -4.04 6.60
CA VAL A 45 1.09 -3.85 5.37
C VAL A 45 1.00 -2.36 5.09
N ASN A 46 1.51 -1.91 3.96
CA ASN A 46 1.51 -0.49 3.59
C ASN A 46 0.49 -0.23 2.47
N LEU A 47 -0.22 0.89 2.60
CA LEU A 47 -1.27 1.31 1.69
C LEU A 47 -0.82 2.56 0.92
N TRP A 48 -0.98 2.53 -0.39
CA TRP A 48 -0.47 3.54 -1.30
C TRP A 48 -1.57 4.02 -2.24
N SER A 49 -1.52 5.29 -2.61
CA SER A 49 -2.29 5.80 -3.75
C SER A 49 -1.33 5.96 -4.92
N ILE A 50 -1.60 5.31 -6.06
CA ILE A 50 -0.69 5.33 -7.22
C ILE A 50 -0.48 6.76 -7.77
N ASN A 51 -1.41 7.68 -7.50
CA ASN A 51 -1.29 9.07 -7.93
C ASN A 51 -0.63 9.98 -6.89
N LYS A 52 -0.29 9.46 -5.71
CA LYS A 52 0.38 10.22 -4.65
C LYS A 52 1.76 9.61 -4.39
N PRO A 53 2.77 10.43 -4.11
CA PRO A 53 4.12 9.93 -3.86
C PRO A 53 4.25 9.21 -2.52
N ASN A 54 3.34 9.46 -1.57
CA ASN A 54 3.49 9.05 -0.18
C ASN A 54 2.61 7.85 0.18
N CYS A 55 3.10 7.04 1.12
CA CYS A 55 2.30 6.03 1.82
C CYS A 55 1.12 6.70 2.50
N ILE A 56 -0.09 6.18 2.25
CA ILE A 56 -1.32 6.67 2.88
C ILE A 56 -1.35 6.20 4.33
N MET A 57 -1.00 4.93 4.56
CA MET A 57 -1.16 4.29 5.85
C MET A 57 -0.27 3.06 5.98
N SER A 58 0.31 2.87 7.16
CA SER A 58 1.00 1.63 7.52
C SER A 58 0.21 0.88 8.57
N LEU A 59 -0.22 -0.33 8.24
CA LEU A 59 -0.98 -1.22 9.10
C LEU A 59 0.00 -2.16 9.80
N THR A 60 0.02 -2.07 11.13
CA THR A 60 0.96 -2.79 11.99
C THR A 60 0.23 -3.84 12.85
N GLY A 61 1.03 -4.67 13.53
CA GLY A 61 0.54 -5.64 14.51
C GLY A 61 0.79 -7.10 14.14
N HIS A 62 1.18 -7.40 12.90
CA HIS A 62 1.83 -8.68 12.64
C HIS A 62 3.20 -8.69 13.34
N THR A 63 3.56 -9.85 13.87
CA THR A 63 4.83 -10.10 14.58
C THR A 63 5.79 -10.95 13.74
N SER A 64 5.42 -11.25 12.50
CA SER A 64 6.20 -12.04 11.56
C SER A 64 5.92 -11.56 10.13
N PRO A 65 6.77 -11.91 9.15
CA PRO A 65 6.61 -11.48 7.76
C PRO A 65 5.18 -11.67 7.24
N VAL A 66 4.69 -10.69 6.51
CA VAL A 66 3.40 -10.77 5.82
C VAL A 66 3.64 -11.45 4.49
N GLU A 67 2.95 -12.52 4.16
CA GLU A 67 3.17 -13.28 2.91
C GLU A 67 2.09 -13.04 1.86
N SER A 68 0.93 -12.57 2.30
CA SER A 68 -0.24 -12.43 1.44
C SER A 68 -1.06 -11.23 1.86
N VAL A 69 -1.42 -10.39 0.91
CA VAL A 69 -2.34 -9.27 1.10
C VAL A 69 -3.47 -9.35 0.09
N ARG A 70 -4.69 -9.11 0.55
CA ARG A 70 -5.90 -9.09 -0.28
C ARG A 70 -6.75 -7.87 0.06
N LEU A 71 -7.37 -7.31 -0.98
CA LEU A 71 -8.40 -6.29 -0.90
C LEU A 71 -9.75 -6.93 -1.27
N ASN A 72 -10.82 -6.54 -0.57
CA ASN A 72 -12.17 -6.83 -1.04
C ASN A 72 -12.57 -5.89 -2.19
N THR A 73 -13.64 -6.23 -2.91
CA THR A 73 -14.36 -5.31 -3.80
C THR A 73 -15.58 -4.87 -2.98
N PRO A 74 -15.52 -3.77 -2.21
CA PRO A 74 -15.37 -2.38 -2.68
C PRO A 74 -14.12 -1.61 -2.18
N GLU A 75 -13.02 -2.27 -1.84
CA GLU A 75 -11.78 -1.67 -1.30
C GLU A 75 -11.92 -1.07 0.11
N GLU A 76 -12.81 -1.64 0.93
CA GLU A 76 -13.03 -1.23 2.33
C GLU A 76 -12.28 -2.11 3.34
N LEU A 77 -12.01 -3.37 2.98
CA LEU A 77 -11.31 -4.32 3.86
C LEU A 77 -9.98 -4.75 3.25
N ILE A 78 -8.95 -4.74 4.09
CA ILE A 78 -7.67 -5.40 3.82
C ILE A 78 -7.57 -6.65 4.69
N VAL A 79 -7.18 -7.75 4.08
CA VAL A 79 -6.84 -8.99 4.77
C VAL A 79 -5.39 -9.32 4.49
N ALA A 80 -4.62 -9.62 5.54
CA ALA A 80 -3.25 -10.09 5.39
C ALA A 80 -2.97 -11.33 6.23
N GLY A 81 -2.20 -12.25 5.65
CA GLY A 81 -1.72 -13.46 6.29
C GLY A 81 -0.22 -13.38 6.54
N SER A 82 0.20 -13.82 7.71
CA SER A 82 1.60 -13.80 8.16
C SER A 82 2.15 -15.21 8.39
N GLN A 83 3.48 -15.36 8.31
CA GLN A 83 4.18 -16.60 8.62
C GLN A 83 3.92 -17.10 10.05
N SER A 84 3.49 -16.24 10.98
CA SER A 84 3.10 -16.65 12.34
C SER A 84 1.81 -17.47 12.41
N GLY A 85 1.12 -17.69 11.28
CA GLY A 85 -0.20 -18.31 11.23
C GLY A 85 -1.34 -17.36 11.59
N SER A 86 -1.03 -16.09 11.89
CA SER A 86 -2.02 -15.05 12.13
C SER A 86 -2.55 -14.48 10.82
N ILE A 87 -3.87 -14.27 10.79
CA ILE A 87 -4.54 -13.43 9.81
C ILE A 87 -5.01 -12.16 10.53
N ARG A 88 -4.83 -11.02 9.88
CA ARG A 88 -5.40 -9.75 10.32
C ARG A 88 -6.30 -9.18 9.24
N VAL A 89 -7.36 -8.53 9.71
CA VAL A 89 -8.34 -7.84 8.89
C VAL A 89 -8.42 -6.40 9.38
N TRP A 90 -8.32 -5.44 8.47
CA TRP A 90 -8.46 -4.02 8.77
C TRP A 90 -9.63 -3.45 7.98
N ASP A 91 -10.43 -2.65 8.68
CA ASP A 91 -11.47 -1.80 8.10
C ASP A 91 -10.87 -0.42 7.78
N LEU A 92 -10.81 -0.10 6.50
CA LEU A 92 -10.23 1.14 6.01
C LEU A 92 -11.14 2.36 6.21
N GLU A 93 -12.46 2.18 6.34
CA GLU A 93 -13.36 3.29 6.67
C GLU A 93 -13.19 3.70 8.14
N ALA A 94 -13.15 2.70 9.03
CA ALA A 94 -12.87 2.93 10.44
C ALA A 94 -11.48 3.57 10.64
N ALA A 95 -10.46 3.07 9.92
CA ALA A 95 -9.10 3.60 10.01
C ALA A 95 -8.98 5.05 9.55
N LYS A 96 -9.68 5.45 8.47
CA LYS A 96 -9.71 6.87 8.03
C LYS A 96 -10.37 7.78 9.07
N THR A 97 -11.47 7.31 9.66
CA THR A 97 -12.26 8.09 10.62
C THR A 97 -11.49 8.33 11.92
N LEU A 98 -10.73 7.32 12.38
CA LEU A 98 -9.84 7.44 13.54
C LEU A 98 -8.57 8.23 13.24
N GLY A 99 -7.99 8.05 12.05
CA GLY A 99 -6.76 8.74 11.62
C GLY A 99 -6.89 10.27 11.59
N HIS A 100 -8.07 10.80 11.25
CA HIS A 100 -8.33 12.25 11.31
C HIS A 100 -8.31 12.85 12.73
N GLN A 101 -8.30 12.03 13.78
CA GLN A 101 -8.08 12.51 15.16
C GLN A 101 -6.60 12.50 15.57
N GLU A 102 -5.71 11.87 14.81
CA GLU A 102 -4.27 11.73 15.13
C GLU A 102 -3.33 12.27 14.03
N GLU A 103 -3.81 13.11 13.09
CA GLU A 103 -2.96 13.81 12.11
C GLU A 103 -2.09 14.93 12.74
N ARG A 104 -1.26 14.59 13.73
CA ARG A 104 -0.25 15.50 14.27
C ARG A 104 1.18 15.01 14.19
N LEU A 105 1.47 13.77 13.83
CA LEU A 105 2.84 13.25 13.94
C LEU A 105 3.22 12.27 12.82
N CYS A 106 3.43 12.79 11.62
CA CYS A 106 4.30 12.13 10.64
C CYS A 106 5.20 13.22 10.00
N LEU A 107 6.26 13.62 10.70
CA LEU A 107 7.41 14.26 10.05
C LEU A 107 8.33 13.14 9.53
N PRO A 108 8.81 13.22 8.28
CA PRO A 108 9.79 12.28 7.77
C PRO A 108 11.15 12.53 8.44
N ILE A 109 11.85 11.44 8.78
CA ILE A 109 13.28 11.44 9.11
C ILE A 109 14.04 11.01 7.87
#